data_AF-A0A536NL52-F1
#
_entry.id   AF-A0A536NL52-F1
#
_cell.length_a   1.000
_cell.length_b   1.000
_cell.length_c   1.000
_cell.angle_alpha   90.00
_cell.angle_beta   90.00
_cell.angle_gamma   90.00
#
_symmetry.space_group_name_H-M   'P 1'
#
loop_
_entity.id
_entity.type
_entity.pdbx_description
1 polymer ?
#
loop_
_entity_poly.entity_id
_entity_poly.type
_entity_poly.pdbx_seq_one_letter_code
_entity_poly.pdbx_strand_id
1 'polypeptide(L)'
;MIRAEAPSGRPEAAFVLLLLQSLFWLIAGLSAAPFVLGGEIHMAGLVVATLLLALGTCMLAIGVLWRRRRARGLAIALEVVCLFGTAILLLLPIGFNRGPVSLMVNVALPIALIVLLRKDGEAFA
;
A
#
# COMPACT_ATOMS: atom_id res chain seq x y z
N MET A 1 20.99 27.79 -10.99
CA MET A 1 20.25 26.84 -10.13
C MET A 1 18.77 27.00 -10.41
N ILE A 2 18.20 26.17 -11.29
CA ILE A 2 16.77 26.21 -11.61
C ILE A 2 16.05 25.48 -10.47
N ARG A 3 15.37 26.23 -9.59
CA ARG A 3 14.32 25.66 -8.74
C ARG A 3 13.20 25.24 -9.68
N ALA A 4 13.10 23.95 -9.96
CA ALA A 4 11.86 23.39 -10.48
C ALA A 4 10.81 23.61 -9.39
N GLU A 5 9.92 24.58 -9.58
CA GLU A 5 8.65 24.65 -8.87
C GLU A 5 7.92 23.34 -9.19
N ALA A 6 8.02 22.37 -8.28
CA ALA A 6 7.24 21.15 -8.40
C ALA A 6 5.76 21.58 -8.25
N PRO A 7 4.92 21.34 -9.26
CA PRO A 7 3.52 21.72 -9.20
C PRO A 7 2.86 20.98 -8.04
N SER A 8 1.71 21.49 -7.62
CA SER A 8 0.80 21.02 -6.56
C SER A 8 0.36 19.54 -6.62
N GLY A 9 0.97 18.68 -7.46
CA GLY A 9 0.62 17.28 -7.78
C GLY A 9 1.08 16.20 -6.78
N ARG A 10 1.49 16.59 -5.57
CA ARG A 10 2.07 15.69 -4.57
C ARG A 10 1.03 14.80 -3.86
N PRO A 11 -0.14 15.32 -3.42
CA PRO A 11 -1.20 14.46 -2.91
C PRO A 11 -1.82 13.56 -3.99
N GLU A 12 -1.85 13.98 -5.24
CA GLU A 12 -2.28 13.18 -6.39
C GLU A 12 -1.32 12.01 -6.65
N ALA A 13 -0.01 12.23 -6.54
CA ALA A 13 0.97 11.15 -6.63
C ALA A 13 0.78 10.13 -5.51
N ALA A 14 0.61 10.57 -4.26
CA ALA A 14 0.34 9.68 -3.13
C ALA A 14 -0.98 8.92 -3.32
N PHE A 15 -2.02 9.58 -3.84
CA PHE A 15 -3.29 8.95 -4.20
C PHE A 15 -3.11 7.84 -5.23
N VAL A 16 -2.41 8.10 -6.35
CA VAL A 16 -2.18 7.11 -7.41
C VAL A 16 -1.41 5.91 -6.87
N LEU A 17 -0.38 6.14 -6.06
CA LEU A 17 0.42 5.07 -5.47
C LEU A 17 -0.40 4.22 -4.48
N LEU A 18 -1.23 4.83 -3.63
CA LEU A 18 -2.16 4.11 -2.74
C LEU A 18 -3.23 3.34 -3.54
N LEU A 19 -3.71 3.91 -4.66
CA LEU A 19 -4.67 3.25 -5.53
C LEU A 19 -4.04 2.01 -6.19
N LEU A 20 -2.80 2.12 -6.69
CA LEU A 20 -2.05 0.97 -7.19
C LEU A 20 -1.85 -0.10 -6.10
N GLN A 21 -1.46 0.30 -4.89
CA GLN A 21 -1.34 -0.61 -3.75
C GLN A 21 -2.66 -1.33 -3.45
N SER A 22 -3.78 -0.59 -3.46
CA SER A 22 -5.12 -1.15 -3.30
C SER A 22 -5.45 -2.18 -4.38
N LEU A 23 -5.08 -1.92 -5.63
CA LEU A 23 -5.29 -2.87 -6.72
C LEU A 23 -4.43 -4.12 -6.57
N PHE A 24 -3.20 -4.00 -6.08
CA PHE A 24 -2.36 -5.18 -5.79
C PHE A 24 -2.98 -6.04 -4.69
N TRP A 25 -3.50 -5.43 -3.62
CA TRP A 25 -4.27 -6.15 -2.60
C TRP A 25 -5.50 -6.85 -3.20
N LEU A 26 -6.27 -6.15 -4.03
CA LEU A 26 -7.45 -6.72 -4.68
C LEU A 26 -7.09 -7.94 -5.53
N ILE A 27 -6.08 -7.81 -6.40
CA ILE A 27 -5.62 -8.89 -7.27
C ILE A 27 -5.12 -10.08 -6.44
N ALA A 28 -4.36 -9.83 -5.37
CA ALA A 28 -3.88 -10.88 -4.47
C ALA A 28 -5.05 -11.63 -3.79
N GLY A 29 -6.04 -10.90 -3.28
CA GLY A 29 -7.22 -11.49 -2.65
C GLY A 29 -8.06 -12.32 -3.61
N LEU A 30 -8.32 -11.80 -4.82
CA LEU A 30 -9.06 -12.53 -5.86
C LEU A 30 -8.28 -13.76 -6.34
N SER A 31 -6.95 -13.67 -6.43
CA SER A 31 -6.09 -14.78 -6.83
C SER A 31 -6.03 -15.89 -5.76
N ALA A 32 -6.34 -15.57 -4.50
CA ALA A 32 -6.47 -16.54 -3.43
C ALA A 32 -7.86 -17.24 -3.38
N ALA A 33 -8.88 -16.67 -4.04
CA ALA A 33 -10.24 -17.22 -4.03
C ALA A 33 -10.39 -18.64 -4.64
N PRO A 34 -9.68 -19.00 -5.74
CA PRO A 34 -9.74 -20.36 -6.28
C PRO A 34 -9.32 -21.45 -5.29
N PHE A 35 -8.39 -21.17 -4.39
CA PHE A 35 -7.95 -22.15 -3.37
C PHE A 35 -9.07 -22.48 -2.38
N VAL A 36 -9.89 -21.47 -2.01
CA VAL A 36 -11.07 -21.66 -1.17
C VAL A 36 -12.10 -22.54 -1.87
N LEU A 37 -12.37 -22.26 -3.15
CA LEU A 37 -13.29 -23.06 -3.96
C LEU A 37 -12.77 -24.49 -4.18
N GLY A 38 -11.44 -24.67 -4.17
CA GLY A 38 -10.76 -25.97 -4.22
C GLY A 38 -10.80 -26.76 -2.90
N GLY A 39 -11.42 -26.25 -1.84
CA GLY A 39 -11.60 -26.95 -0.56
C GLY A 39 -10.68 -26.46 0.57
N GLU A 40 -9.78 -25.51 0.31
CA GLU A 40 -8.92 -24.92 1.34
C GLU A 40 -9.65 -23.80 2.10
N ILE A 41 -10.64 -24.17 2.93
CA ILE A 41 -11.51 -23.22 3.64
C ILE A 41 -10.73 -22.25 4.55
N HIS A 42 -9.57 -22.66 5.06
CA HIS A 42 -8.71 -21.79 5.88
C HIS A 42 -8.21 -20.55 5.11
N MET A 43 -8.12 -20.62 3.77
CA MET A 43 -7.76 -19.50 2.91
C MET A 43 -8.90 -18.46 2.79
N ALA A 44 -10.14 -18.79 3.18
CA ALA A 44 -11.26 -17.85 3.12
C ALA A 44 -11.02 -16.62 4.01
N GLY A 45 -10.43 -16.84 5.19
CA GLY A 45 -10.02 -15.75 6.08
C GLY A 45 -8.98 -14.84 5.43
N LEU A 46 -7.99 -15.42 4.75
CA LEU A 46 -6.96 -14.68 4.03
C LEU A 46 -7.56 -13.85 2.88
N VAL A 47 -8.47 -14.43 2.09
CA VAL A 47 -9.18 -13.74 1.00
C VAL A 47 -9.93 -12.53 1.55
N VAL A 48 -10.78 -12.73 2.57
CA VAL A 48 -11.58 -11.66 3.16
C VAL A 48 -10.69 -10.56 3.76
N ALA A 49 -9.67 -10.94 4.55
CA ALA A 49 -8.75 -9.98 5.15
C ALA A 49 -8.02 -9.15 4.08
N THR A 50 -7.59 -9.79 2.99
CA THR A 50 -6.90 -9.13 1.87
C THR A 50 -7.82 -8.17 1.11
N LEU A 51 -9.07 -8.55 0.86
CA LEU A 51 -10.07 -7.67 0.23
C LEU A 51 -10.43 -6.48 1.12
N LEU A 52 -10.51 -6.67 2.43
CA LEU A 52 -10.70 -5.57 3.39
C LEU A 52 -9.49 -4.62 3.41
N LEU A 53 -8.26 -5.14 3.31
CA LEU A 53 -7.07 -4.31 3.16
C LEU A 53 -7.09 -3.51 1.86
N ALA A 54 -7.52 -4.12 0.75
CA ALA A 54 -7.72 -3.41 -0.51
C ALA A 54 -8.69 -2.24 -0.35
N LEU A 55 -9.89 -2.51 0.20
CA LEU A 55 -10.89 -1.48 0.46
C LEU A 55 -10.36 -0.37 1.37
N GLY A 56 -9.73 -0.74 2.49
CA GLY A 56 -9.15 0.21 3.43
C GLY A 56 -8.09 1.10 2.78
N THR A 57 -7.21 0.52 1.97
CA THR A 57 -6.17 1.27 1.23
C THR A 57 -6.80 2.23 0.22
N CYS A 58 -7.86 1.82 -0.48
CA CYS A 58 -8.62 2.69 -1.39
C CYS A 58 -9.27 3.87 -0.63
N MET A 59 -9.90 3.61 0.51
CA MET A 59 -10.47 4.67 1.36
C MET A 59 -9.41 5.64 1.86
N LEU A 60 -8.20 5.15 2.19
CA LEU A 60 -7.07 5.99 2.55
C LEU A 60 -6.58 6.82 1.38
N ALA A 61 -6.52 6.25 0.16
CA ALA A 61 -6.19 6.99 -1.05
C ALA A 61 -7.15 8.17 -1.24
N ILE A 62 -8.46 7.92 -1.20
CA ILE A 62 -9.49 8.96 -1.31
C ILE A 62 -9.36 9.99 -0.18
N GLY A 63 -9.12 9.55 1.05
CA GLY A 63 -8.92 10.43 2.20
C GLY A 63 -7.67 11.33 2.06
N VAL A 64 -6.59 10.81 1.46
CA VAL A 64 -5.37 11.56 1.14
C VAL A 64 -5.63 12.57 0.03
N LEU A 65 -6.38 12.20 -1.01
CA LEU A 65 -6.80 13.10 -2.08
C LEU A 65 -7.64 14.27 -1.54
N TRP A 66 -8.54 14.01 -0.60
CA TRP A 66 -9.30 15.03 0.13
C TRP A 66 -8.53 15.72 1.27
N ARG A 67 -7.21 15.52 1.35
CA ARG A 67 -6.32 16.18 2.31
C ARG A 67 -6.73 15.99 3.78
N ARG A 68 -7.34 14.85 4.13
CA ARG A 68 -7.71 14.56 5.52
C ARG A 68 -6.47 14.16 6.34
N ARG A 69 -6.16 14.94 7.38
CA ARG A 69 -5.05 14.65 8.33
C ARG A 69 -5.08 13.23 8.91
N ARG A 70 -6.27 12.73 9.26
CA ARG A 70 -6.41 11.36 9.79
C ARG A 70 -6.05 10.29 8.76
N ALA A 71 -6.43 10.48 7.50
CA ALA A 71 -6.11 9.55 6.42
C ALA A 71 -4.60 9.49 6.19
N ARG A 72 -3.91 10.64 6.24
CA ARG A 72 -2.44 10.69 6.19
C ARG A 72 -1.78 9.86 7.29
N GLY A 73 -2.19 10.05 8.55
CA GLY A 73 -1.63 9.31 9.67
C GLY A 73 -1.85 7.80 9.56
N LEU A 74 -3.05 7.39 9.17
CA LEU A 74 -3.41 5.99 8.95
C LEU A 74 -2.67 5.36 7.75
N ALA A 75 -2.50 6.10 6.65
CA ALA A 75 -1.72 5.64 5.51
C ALA A 75 -0.25 5.42 5.88
N ILE A 76 0.37 6.35 6.63
CA ILE A 76 1.75 6.15 7.13
C ILE A 76 1.82 4.92 8.05
N ALA A 77 0.86 4.73 8.94
CA ALA A 77 0.82 3.57 9.82
C ALA A 77 0.68 2.25 9.02
N LEU A 78 -0.18 2.23 8.00
CA LEU A 78 -0.32 1.11 7.08
C LEU A 78 1.01 0.77 6.41
N GLU A 79 1.70 1.76 5.83
CA GLU A 79 2.98 1.50 5.15
C GLU A 79 4.08 0.99 6.09
N VAL A 80 4.09 1.46 7.34
CA VAL A 80 5.01 0.93 8.37
C VAL A 80 4.71 -0.54 8.66
N VAL A 81 3.44 -0.92 8.77
CA VAL A 81 3.03 -2.32 8.94
C VAL A 81 3.40 -3.16 7.72
N CYS A 82 3.19 -2.64 6.50
CA CYS A 82 3.62 -3.29 5.26
C CYS A 82 5.12 -3.55 5.25
N LEU A 83 5.95 -2.54 5.56
CA LEU A 83 7.41 -2.69 5.63
C LEU A 83 7.85 -3.70 6.69
N PHE A 84 7.20 -3.70 7.86
CA PHE A 84 7.47 -4.68 8.91
C PHE A 84 7.12 -6.10 8.44
N GLY A 85 5.96 -6.28 7.80
CA GLY A 85 5.57 -7.55 7.19
C GLY A 85 6.56 -8.02 6.12
N THR A 86 7.00 -7.10 5.24
CA THR A 86 8.04 -7.39 4.24
C THR A 86 9.34 -7.81 4.88
N ALA A 87 9.79 -7.15 5.95
CA ALA A 87 11.00 -7.52 6.66
C ALA A 87 10.91 -8.94 7.24
N ILE A 88 9.78 -9.31 7.84
CA ILE A 88 9.53 -10.69 8.32
C ILE A 88 9.60 -11.68 7.16
N LEU A 89 8.92 -11.38 6.04
CA LEU A 89 8.91 -12.25 4.86
C LEU A 89 10.30 -12.41 4.21
N LEU A 90 11.14 -11.38 4.26
CA LEU A 90 12.52 -11.44 3.76
C LEU A 90 13.45 -12.24 4.68
N LEU A 91 13.19 -12.23 5.99
CA LEU A 91 13.93 -13.02 6.98
C LEU A 91 13.53 -14.49 6.94
N LEU A 92 12.28 -14.79 6.60
CA LEU A 92 11.82 -16.16 6.39
C LEU A 92 12.44 -16.72 5.09
N PRO A 93 12.92 -17.98 5.07
CA PRO A 93 13.47 -18.62 3.88
C PRO A 93 12.38 -19.03 2.87
N ILE A 94 11.37 -18.18 2.69
CA ILE A 94 10.26 -18.36 1.76
C ILE A 94 10.65 -17.57 0.51
N GLY A 95 11.10 -18.26 -0.53
CA GLY A 95 11.74 -17.69 -1.74
C GLY A 95 10.90 -16.72 -2.58
N PHE A 96 9.73 -16.30 -2.09
CA PHE A 96 8.73 -15.50 -2.81
C PHE A 96 9.11 -14.01 -2.95
N ASN A 97 9.99 -13.47 -2.09
CA ASN A 97 10.20 -12.02 -1.95
C ASN A 97 11.48 -11.43 -2.58
N ARG A 98 12.18 -12.14 -3.47
CA ARG A 98 13.44 -11.65 -4.07
C ARG A 98 13.33 -11.12 -5.51
N GLY A 99 12.16 -11.23 -6.14
CA GLY A 99 11.95 -10.70 -7.49
C GLY A 99 11.91 -9.17 -7.54
N PRO A 100 12.28 -8.55 -8.68
CA PRO A 100 12.31 -7.09 -8.82
C PRO A 100 10.94 -6.45 -8.59
N VAL A 101 9.88 -7.08 -9.10
CA VAL A 101 8.48 -6.64 -8.88
C VAL A 101 8.11 -6.73 -7.40
N SER A 102 8.51 -7.80 -6.71
CA SER A 102 8.26 -7.96 -5.28
C SER A 102 8.96 -6.85 -4.47
N LEU A 103 10.21 -6.53 -4.77
CA LEU A 103 10.93 -5.41 -4.11
C LEU A 103 10.28 -4.06 -4.40
N MET A 104 9.79 -3.83 -5.63
CA MET A 104 9.08 -2.61 -5.97
C MET A 104 7.79 -2.44 -5.15
N VAL A 105 6.97 -3.48 -5.07
CA VAL A 105 5.65 -3.42 -4.42
C VAL A 105 5.79 -3.46 -2.89
N ASN A 106 6.69 -4.27 -2.36
CA ASN A 106 6.77 -4.53 -0.91
C ASN A 106 7.75 -3.61 -0.16
N VAL A 107 8.63 -2.90 -0.87
CA VAL A 107 9.65 -2.01 -0.27
C VAL A 107 9.61 -0.61 -0.85
N ALA A 108 9.84 -0.48 -2.16
CA ALA A 108 10.00 0.84 -2.78
C ALA A 108 8.72 1.68 -2.70
N LEU A 109 7.56 1.07 -2.98
CA LEU A 109 6.26 1.72 -2.94
C LEU A 109 5.88 2.22 -1.52
N PRO A 110 5.95 1.40 -0.45
CA PRO A 110 5.73 1.87 0.92
C PRO A 110 6.67 3.00 1.34
N ILE A 111 7.96 2.90 0.99
CA ILE A 111 8.94 3.96 1.30
C ILE A 111 8.57 5.26 0.58
N ALA A 112 8.24 5.19 -0.71
CA ALA A 112 7.83 6.35 -1.50
C ALA A 112 6.61 7.03 -0.88
N LEU A 113 5.60 6.26 -0.47
CA LEU A 113 4.40 6.77 0.20
C LEU A 113 4.72 7.46 1.53
N ILE A 114 5.56 6.85 2.39
CA ILE A 114 5.99 7.48 3.65
C ILE A 114 6.72 8.81 3.38
N VAL A 115 7.61 8.85 2.39
CA VAL A 115 8.39 10.05 2.06
C VAL A 115 7.48 11.16 1.53
N LEU A 116 6.56 10.84 0.60
CA LEU A 116 5.60 11.78 0.05
C LEU A 116 4.69 12.34 1.14
N LEU A 117 4.04 11.48 1.91
CA LEU A 117 3.10 11.87 2.95
C LEU A 117 3.78 12.63 4.10
N ARG A 118 5.05 12.38 4.42
CA ARG A 118 5.78 13.16 5.44
C ARG A 118 6.12 14.57 4.95
N LYS A 119 6.64 14.70 3.72
CA LYS A 119 7.02 15.99 3.13
C LYS A 119 5.83 16.92 2.93
N ASP A 120 4.67 16.36 2.64
CA ASP A 120 3.47 17.15 2.37
C ASP A 120 2.71 17.59 3.63
N GLY A 121 3.32 17.53 4.82
CA GLY A 121 2.65 17.86 6.07
C GLY A 121 1.93 19.22 6.08
N GLU A 122 2.45 20.20 5.34
CA GLU A 122 1.85 21.53 5.15
C GLU A 122 0.58 21.51 4.28
N ALA A 123 0.46 20.59 3.32
CA ALA A 123 -0.73 20.45 2.47
C ALA A 123 -1.94 19.84 3.21
N PHE A 124 -1.70 19.27 4.39
CA PHE A 124 -2.74 18.76 5.28
C PHE A 124 -2.94 19.67 6.50
N ALA A 125 -2.24 20.82 6.60
CA ALA A 125 -2.38 21.79 7.67
C ALA A 125 -3.67 22.62 7.53
#